data_AF-C4TAC3-F1
#
_entry.id   AF-C4TAC3-F1
#
_cell.length_a   1.000
_cell.length_b   1.000
_cell.length_c   1.000
_cell.angle_alpha   90.00
_cell.angle_beta   90.00
_cell.angle_gamma   90.00
#
_symmetry.space_group_name_H-M   'P 1'
#
loop_
_entity.id
_entity.type
_entity.pdbx_description
1 polymer ?
#
loop_
_entity_poly.entity_id
_entity_poly.type
_entity_poly.pdbx_seq_one_letter_code
_entity_poly.pdbx_strand_id
1 'polypeptide(L)'
;HTQGAAGVAGVMKMVLALRHGLLPRTLHAETPSSHVDWSTGAVELLSEAREWPRADDRPRRAGVSAFGMSGTNAHVILEEAPEEAVVGIGTAAGAAEVPPVVPWLLSARDGQALRDQAAALLGSVDAVDPVDVGWSLVTTRARFEHRAAVLGAFGTGLSALAAGEPAGGVVSGVAGPVGRTVFVFPGQGAQWLGMGAGLLESSPVFASVVAECEAVMGGLVDWSVTSVLRGEADAALWERVDVLQPASFVVMVGLAAVWQSYGVEPAAVVG
;
A
#
# COMPACT_ATOMS: atom_id res chain seq x y z
N HIS A 1 -32.65 -18.55 -8.23
CA HIS A 1 -31.84 -19.23 -9.26
C HIS A 1 -31.38 -18.18 -10.28
N THR A 2 -30.07 -17.89 -10.36
CA THR A 2 -29.49 -16.81 -11.19
C THR A 2 -29.21 -17.22 -12.65
N GLN A 3 -29.95 -18.22 -13.15
CA GLN A 3 -29.85 -18.73 -14.53
C GLN A 3 -28.40 -19.03 -14.93
N GLY A 4 -27.86 -18.37 -15.97
CA GLY A 4 -26.50 -18.59 -16.46
C GLY A 4 -25.41 -18.37 -15.41
N ALA A 5 -25.67 -17.58 -14.36
CA ALA A 5 -24.73 -17.35 -13.26
C ALA A 5 -24.90 -18.34 -12.08
N ALA A 6 -25.80 -19.31 -12.17
CA ALA A 6 -26.09 -20.20 -11.04
C ALA A 6 -24.90 -21.08 -10.63
N GLY A 7 -24.17 -21.61 -11.62
CA GLY A 7 -22.98 -22.43 -11.36
C GLY A 7 -21.89 -21.64 -10.62
N VAL A 8 -21.54 -20.45 -11.12
CA VAL A 8 -20.51 -19.61 -10.50
C VAL A 8 -20.95 -19.05 -9.14
N ALA A 9 -22.24 -18.79 -8.93
CA ALA A 9 -22.75 -18.44 -7.61
C ALA A 9 -22.56 -19.59 -6.59
N GLY A 10 -22.72 -20.85 -7.01
CA GLY A 10 -22.40 -22.02 -6.21
C GLY A 10 -20.91 -22.13 -5.88
N VAL A 11 -20.04 -21.85 -6.87
CA VAL A 11 -18.59 -21.78 -6.66
C VAL A 11 -18.23 -20.69 -5.65
N MET A 12 -18.77 -19.48 -5.80
CA MET A 12 -18.55 -18.37 -4.88
C MET A 12 -18.99 -18.71 -3.45
N LYS A 13 -20.16 -19.32 -3.27
CA LYS A 13 -20.64 -19.82 -1.97
C LYS A 13 -19.60 -20.72 -1.32
N MET A 14 -19.09 -21.70 -2.07
CA MET A 14 -18.18 -22.70 -1.52
C MET A 14 -16.78 -22.13 -1.27
N VAL A 15 -16.27 -21.23 -2.11
CA VAL A 15 -15.00 -20.53 -1.87
C VAL A 15 -15.08 -19.68 -0.59
N LEU A 16 -16.18 -18.95 -0.39
CA LEU A 16 -16.41 -18.20 0.86
C LEU A 16 -16.53 -19.13 2.07
N ALA A 17 -17.23 -20.27 1.94
CA ALA A 17 -17.34 -21.26 3.00
C ALA A 17 -15.97 -21.83 3.41
N LEU A 18 -15.09 -22.12 2.44
CA LEU A 18 -13.71 -22.57 2.68
C LEU A 18 -12.88 -21.49 3.39
N ARG A 19 -12.99 -20.23 2.92
CA ARG A 19 -12.25 -19.09 3.49
C ARG A 19 -12.66 -18.79 4.93
N HIS A 20 -13.94 -18.88 5.24
CA HIS A 20 -14.49 -18.57 6.57
C HIS A 20 -14.62 -19.80 7.48
N GLY A 21 -14.35 -21.01 6.98
CA GLY A 21 -14.50 -22.25 7.75
C GLY A 21 -15.92 -22.49 8.25
N LEU A 22 -16.91 -22.12 7.45
CA LEU A 22 -18.32 -22.23 7.81
C LEU A 22 -19.14 -22.63 6.59
N LEU A 23 -19.89 -23.73 6.69
CA LEU A 23 -20.90 -24.13 5.73
C LEU A 23 -22.22 -23.40 6.04
N PRO A 24 -22.70 -22.50 5.16
CA PRO A 24 -23.95 -21.79 5.41
C PRO A 24 -25.16 -22.69 5.18
N ARG A 25 -26.21 -22.47 5.99
CA ARG A 25 -27.48 -23.21 5.88
C ARG A 25 -28.14 -23.05 4.52
N THR A 26 -28.92 -24.05 4.15
CA THR A 26 -29.85 -24.03 3.02
C THR A 26 -31.21 -23.55 3.52
N LEU A 27 -31.72 -22.47 2.92
CA LEU A 27 -33.02 -21.91 3.29
C LEU A 27 -34.16 -22.75 2.70
N HIS A 28 -35.32 -22.73 3.35
CA HIS A 28 -36.54 -23.41 2.89
C HIS A 28 -36.40 -24.93 2.78
N ALA A 29 -35.55 -25.51 3.63
CA ALA A 29 -35.23 -26.93 3.68
C ALA A 29 -35.59 -27.56 5.04
N GLU A 30 -36.39 -26.87 5.86
CA GLU A 30 -36.80 -27.32 7.19
C GLU A 30 -37.66 -28.59 7.13
N THR A 31 -38.48 -28.71 6.08
CA THR A 31 -39.22 -29.93 5.74
C THR A 31 -38.63 -30.52 4.47
N PRO A 32 -37.83 -31.61 4.55
CA PRO A 32 -37.26 -32.26 3.37
C PRO A 32 -38.33 -32.79 2.42
N SER A 33 -38.04 -32.82 1.12
CA SER A 33 -38.97 -33.36 0.12
C SER A 33 -39.27 -34.84 0.36
N SER A 34 -40.56 -35.21 0.34
CA SER A 34 -41.00 -36.62 0.47
C SER A 34 -40.72 -37.49 -0.76
N HIS A 35 -40.27 -36.89 -1.86
CA HIS A 35 -39.92 -37.61 -3.09
C HIS A 35 -38.48 -38.15 -3.08
N VAL A 36 -37.72 -37.88 -2.01
CA VAL A 36 -36.36 -38.37 -1.79
C VAL A 36 -36.36 -39.18 -0.51
N ASP A 37 -35.79 -40.39 -0.56
CA ASP A 37 -35.53 -41.17 0.64
C ASP A 37 -34.25 -40.65 1.32
N TRP A 38 -34.41 -39.82 2.34
CA TRP A 38 -33.30 -39.24 3.11
C TRP A 38 -32.75 -40.22 4.18
N SER A 39 -33.43 -41.34 4.42
CA SER A 39 -32.98 -42.33 5.41
C SER A 39 -31.87 -43.24 4.86
N THR A 40 -31.71 -43.26 3.55
CA THR A 40 -30.69 -44.06 2.85
C THR A 40 -29.58 -43.16 2.28
N GLY A 41 -28.33 -43.60 2.40
CA GLY A 41 -27.16 -42.87 1.90
C GLY A 41 -26.41 -42.03 2.94
N ALA A 42 -25.46 -41.23 2.46
CA ALA A 42 -24.55 -40.43 3.29
C ALA A 42 -24.70 -38.91 3.04
N VAL A 43 -25.92 -38.46 2.72
CA VAL A 43 -26.23 -37.06 2.38
C VAL A 43 -27.19 -36.48 3.41
N GLU A 44 -26.86 -35.30 3.93
CA GLU A 44 -27.67 -34.55 4.89
C GLU A 44 -27.90 -33.12 4.36
N LEU A 45 -29.10 -32.59 4.54
CA LEU A 45 -29.38 -31.18 4.26
C LEU A 45 -28.80 -30.29 5.36
N LEU A 46 -28.11 -29.22 4.99
CA LEU A 46 -27.65 -28.21 5.93
C LEU A 46 -28.81 -27.30 6.38
N SER A 47 -29.61 -27.73 7.35
CA SER A 47 -30.71 -26.94 7.94
C SER A 47 -30.20 -25.77 8.80
N GLU A 48 -29.00 -25.93 9.37
CA GLU A 48 -28.28 -24.93 10.15
C GLU A 48 -26.88 -24.68 9.57
N ALA A 49 -26.27 -23.55 9.93
CA ALA A 49 -24.89 -23.28 9.57
C ALA A 49 -23.98 -24.18 10.41
N ARG A 50 -22.99 -24.81 9.78
CA ARG A 50 -22.05 -25.71 10.47
C ARG A 50 -20.63 -25.24 10.31
N GLU A 51 -19.88 -25.24 11.41
CA GLU A 51 -18.44 -25.06 11.35
C GLU A 51 -17.81 -26.13 10.46
N TRP A 52 -16.81 -25.71 9.70
CA TRP A 52 -16.06 -26.57 8.81
C TRP A 52 -14.57 -26.37 9.08
N PRO A 53 -14.07 -26.86 10.22
CA PRO A 53 -12.70 -26.64 10.65
C PRO A 53 -11.72 -27.32 9.70
N ARG A 54 -10.52 -26.75 9.61
CA ARG A 54 -9.39 -27.39 8.93
C ARG A 54 -8.96 -28.65 9.67
N ALA A 55 -8.46 -29.62 8.92
CA ALA A 55 -7.83 -30.83 9.46
C ALA A 55 -6.46 -31.00 8.80
N ASP A 56 -5.45 -31.32 9.59
CA ASP A 56 -4.04 -31.37 9.15
C ASP A 56 -3.78 -32.43 8.07
N ASP A 57 -4.55 -33.50 8.06
CA ASP A 57 -4.36 -34.66 7.18
C ASP A 57 -5.36 -34.73 6.01
N ARG A 58 -6.31 -33.78 5.94
CA ARG A 58 -7.39 -33.83 4.95
C ARG A 58 -7.87 -32.45 4.55
N PRO A 59 -7.55 -31.99 3.33
CA PRO A 59 -8.05 -30.72 2.85
C PRO A 59 -9.56 -30.76 2.69
N ARG A 60 -10.22 -29.68 3.07
CA ARG A 60 -11.66 -29.48 2.86
C ARG A 60 -11.95 -29.45 1.37
N ARG A 61 -12.92 -30.27 0.94
CA ARG A 61 -13.35 -30.38 -0.46
C ARG A 61 -14.85 -30.23 -0.58
N ALA A 62 -15.31 -29.61 -1.66
CA ALA A 62 -16.72 -29.46 -2.00
C ALA A 62 -16.97 -29.73 -3.48
N GLY A 63 -18.09 -30.40 -3.78
CA GLY A 63 -18.61 -30.50 -5.14
C GLY A 63 -19.60 -29.37 -5.43
N VAL A 64 -19.53 -28.77 -6.62
CA VAL A 64 -20.54 -27.85 -7.15
C VAL A 64 -21.08 -28.44 -8.45
N SER A 65 -22.37 -28.72 -8.47
CA SER A 65 -23.08 -29.24 -9.66
C SER A 65 -23.97 -28.16 -10.27
N ALA A 66 -24.02 -28.09 -11.60
CA ALA A 66 -24.94 -27.27 -12.36
C ALA A 66 -25.56 -28.07 -13.51
N PHE A 67 -26.89 -28.03 -13.62
CA PHE A 67 -27.65 -28.79 -14.60
C PHE A 67 -28.48 -27.81 -15.44
N GLY A 68 -28.11 -27.68 -16.72
CA GLY A 68 -28.78 -26.77 -17.65
C GLY A 68 -30.05 -27.38 -18.23
N MET A 69 -31.02 -26.54 -18.58
CA MET A 69 -32.29 -26.99 -19.18
C MET A 69 -32.11 -27.71 -20.52
N SER A 70 -31.01 -27.45 -21.25
CA SER A 70 -30.63 -28.18 -22.46
C SER A 70 -30.21 -29.63 -22.20
N GLY A 71 -30.05 -30.05 -20.94
CA GLY A 71 -29.49 -31.33 -20.53
C GLY A 71 -27.96 -31.33 -20.38
N THR A 72 -27.29 -30.19 -20.58
CA THR A 72 -25.85 -30.06 -20.34
C THR A 72 -25.56 -29.94 -18.84
N ASN A 73 -24.69 -30.81 -18.34
CA ASN A 73 -24.33 -30.89 -16.93
C ASN A 73 -22.87 -30.53 -16.72
N ALA A 74 -22.57 -29.80 -15.64
CA ALA A 74 -21.22 -29.51 -15.20
C ALA A 74 -21.07 -29.86 -13.72
N HIS A 75 -19.92 -30.41 -13.35
CA HIS A 75 -19.56 -30.69 -11.96
C HIS A 75 -18.10 -30.26 -11.73
N VAL A 76 -17.86 -29.50 -10.67
CA VAL A 76 -16.53 -29.03 -10.29
C VAL A 76 -16.26 -29.44 -8.85
N ILE A 77 -15.04 -29.91 -8.60
CA ILE A 77 -14.54 -30.17 -7.26
C ILE A 77 -13.65 -28.99 -6.87
N LEU A 78 -13.94 -28.39 -5.72
CA LEU A 78 -13.16 -27.34 -5.09
C LEU A 78 -12.42 -27.94 -3.92
N GLU A 79 -11.16 -27.56 -3.75
CA GLU A 79 -10.32 -27.92 -2.61
C GLU A 79 -9.88 -26.63 -1.94
N GLU A 80 -9.70 -26.65 -0.62
CA GLU A 80 -9.09 -25.50 0.05
C GLU A 80 -7.69 -25.22 -0.49
N ALA A 81 -7.34 -23.93 -0.55
CA ALA A 81 -5.97 -23.55 -0.87
C ALA A 81 -5.01 -24.18 0.18
N PRO A 82 -3.81 -24.63 -0.25
CA PRO A 82 -2.76 -25.01 0.68
C PRO A 82 -2.59 -23.92 1.73
N GLU A 83 -2.19 -24.31 2.93
CA GLU A 83 -1.67 -23.32 3.85
C GLU A 83 -0.45 -22.70 3.17
N GLU A 84 -0.61 -21.47 2.68
CA GLU A 84 0.55 -20.62 2.52
C GLU A 84 1.16 -20.63 3.91
N ALA A 85 2.33 -21.27 4.04
CA ALA A 85 3.22 -20.91 5.11
C ALA A 85 3.20 -19.41 5.05
N VAL A 86 2.62 -18.77 6.07
CA VAL A 86 2.94 -17.39 6.35
C VAL A 86 4.44 -17.50 6.42
N VAL A 87 5.12 -17.14 5.32
CA VAL A 87 6.53 -16.84 5.37
C VAL A 87 6.45 -15.76 6.39
N GLY A 88 6.80 -16.13 7.61
CA GLY A 88 7.01 -15.17 8.62
C GLY A 88 7.96 -14.19 7.92
N ILE A 89 7.45 -13.02 7.61
CA ILE A 89 7.93 -11.89 8.36
C ILE A 89 7.64 -12.19 9.86
N GLY A 90 8.18 -13.21 10.55
CA GLY A 90 9.58 -13.57 10.55
C GLY A 90 10.27 -12.26 10.71
N THR A 91 10.43 -11.85 11.95
CA THR A 91 11.43 -10.90 12.38
C THR A 91 12.80 -11.42 11.92
N ALA A 92 13.01 -11.47 10.60
CA ALA A 92 14.28 -11.63 9.95
C ALA A 92 15.01 -10.36 10.34
N ALA A 93 15.86 -10.51 11.36
CA ALA A 93 16.93 -9.63 11.77
C ALA A 93 17.09 -8.40 10.87
N GLY A 94 16.50 -7.29 11.34
CA GLY A 94 16.35 -6.03 10.62
C GLY A 94 14.87 -5.71 10.48
N ALA A 95 14.26 -5.11 11.52
CA ALA A 95 13.01 -4.39 11.30
C ALA A 95 13.27 -3.44 10.14
N ALA A 96 12.69 -3.70 8.97
CA ALA A 96 12.75 -2.74 7.88
C ALA A 96 12.19 -1.46 8.48
N GLU A 97 13.03 -0.43 8.58
CA GLU A 97 12.62 0.85 9.16
C GLU A 97 11.43 1.33 8.35
N VAL A 98 10.25 1.32 8.97
CA VAL A 98 9.06 1.89 8.37
C VAL A 98 9.39 3.34 8.11
N PRO A 99 9.31 3.82 6.86
CA PRO A 99 9.60 5.21 6.56
C PRO A 99 8.73 6.10 7.46
N PRO A 100 9.26 7.25 7.93
CA PRO A 100 8.50 8.14 8.82
C PRO A 100 7.18 8.63 8.22
N VAL A 101 7.06 8.54 6.89
CA VAL A 101 5.85 8.87 6.13
C VAL A 101 5.52 7.72 5.19
N VAL A 102 4.29 7.20 5.29
CA VAL A 102 3.73 6.21 4.36
C VAL A 102 2.68 6.90 3.50
N PRO A 103 2.93 7.14 2.20
CA PRO A 103 1.94 7.77 1.33
C PRO A 103 0.82 6.80 0.95
N TRP A 104 -0.43 7.18 1.18
CA TRP A 104 -1.58 6.50 0.59
C TRP A 104 -1.93 7.16 -0.74
N LEU A 105 -1.71 6.42 -1.84
CA LEU A 105 -1.96 6.91 -3.20
C LEU A 105 -3.31 6.43 -3.71
N LEU A 106 -4.21 7.36 -3.99
CA LEU A 106 -5.53 7.08 -4.56
C LEU A 106 -5.58 7.56 -6.01
N SER A 107 -6.31 6.85 -6.86
CA SER A 107 -6.62 7.34 -8.20
C SER A 107 -7.97 6.88 -8.72
N ALA A 108 -8.57 7.67 -9.59
CA ALA A 108 -9.82 7.35 -10.28
C ALA A 108 -9.90 8.04 -11.65
N ARG A 109 -10.89 7.63 -12.47
CA ARG A 109 -11.10 8.19 -13.82
C ARG A 109 -11.71 9.59 -13.82
N ASP A 110 -12.32 9.99 -12.72
CA ASP A 110 -12.90 11.32 -12.54
C ASP A 110 -12.81 11.76 -11.07
N GLY A 111 -13.09 13.04 -10.83
CA GLY A 111 -12.99 13.63 -9.50
C GLY A 111 -14.00 13.10 -8.49
N GLN A 112 -15.21 12.69 -8.91
CA GLN A 112 -16.21 12.13 -7.99
C GLN A 112 -15.81 10.72 -7.56
N ALA A 113 -15.39 9.88 -8.50
CA ALA A 113 -14.92 8.53 -8.22
C ALA A 113 -13.69 8.53 -7.29
N LEU A 114 -12.83 9.56 -7.37
CA LEU A 114 -11.71 9.72 -6.43
C LEU A 114 -12.21 10.00 -5.00
N ARG A 115 -13.23 10.85 -4.85
CA ARG A 115 -13.87 11.13 -3.56
C ARG A 115 -14.56 9.90 -2.98
N ASP A 116 -15.27 9.16 -3.82
CA ASP A 116 -15.95 7.92 -3.42
C ASP A 116 -14.94 6.86 -2.96
N GLN A 117 -13.79 6.76 -3.64
CA GLN A 117 -12.69 5.87 -3.25
C GLN A 117 -12.11 6.28 -1.88
N ALA A 118 -11.98 7.58 -1.61
CA ALA A 118 -11.52 8.07 -0.31
C ALA A 118 -12.52 7.74 0.81
N ALA A 119 -13.82 7.94 0.56
CA ALA A 119 -14.88 7.59 1.51
C ALA A 119 -14.95 6.08 1.80
N ALA A 120 -14.79 5.24 0.76
CA ALA A 120 -14.77 3.79 0.92
C ALA A 120 -13.57 3.33 1.76
N LEU A 121 -12.39 3.91 1.54
CA LEU A 121 -11.18 3.57 2.30
C LEU A 121 -11.26 4.06 3.75
N LEU A 122 -11.85 5.25 3.97
CA LEU A 122 -12.06 5.83 5.30
C LEU A 122 -12.82 4.87 6.23
N GLY A 123 -13.81 4.14 5.71
CA GLY A 123 -14.58 3.16 6.50
C GLY A 123 -13.76 2.00 7.07
N SER A 124 -12.51 1.82 6.61
CA SER A 124 -11.60 0.75 7.05
C SER A 124 -10.30 1.27 7.68
N VAL A 125 -10.12 2.59 7.80
CA VAL A 125 -8.84 3.23 8.11
C VAL A 125 -8.20 2.75 9.43
N ASP A 126 -9.01 2.49 10.46
CA ASP A 126 -8.54 2.10 11.79
C ASP A 126 -8.34 0.58 11.95
N ALA A 127 -8.78 -0.22 10.97
CA ALA A 127 -8.81 -1.68 11.06
C ALA A 127 -7.62 -2.36 10.35
N VAL A 128 -6.68 -1.59 9.80
CA VAL A 128 -5.65 -2.06 8.86
C VAL A 128 -4.30 -1.42 9.14
N ASP A 129 -3.20 -2.14 8.86
CA ASP A 129 -1.85 -1.59 8.94
C ASP A 129 -1.65 -0.54 7.82
N PRO A 130 -1.22 0.69 8.15
CA PRO A 130 -1.00 1.71 7.14
C PRO A 130 0.04 1.40 6.07
N VAL A 131 1.07 0.61 6.41
CA VAL A 131 2.11 0.17 5.47
C VAL A 131 1.50 -0.78 4.44
N ASP A 132 0.73 -1.77 4.90
CA ASP A 132 0.08 -2.75 4.02
C ASP A 132 -0.93 -2.09 3.09
N VAL A 133 -1.68 -1.10 3.58
CA VAL A 133 -2.58 -0.30 2.75
C VAL A 133 -1.81 0.48 1.70
N GLY A 134 -0.78 1.23 2.10
CA GLY A 134 0.05 2.02 1.19
C GLY A 134 0.66 1.13 0.10
N TRP A 135 1.22 -0.02 0.48
CA TRP A 135 1.76 -1.01 -0.44
C TRP A 135 0.70 -1.54 -1.41
N SER A 136 -0.47 -1.91 -0.90
CA SER A 136 -1.57 -2.45 -1.70
C SER A 136 -2.11 -1.42 -2.69
N LEU A 137 -2.22 -0.17 -2.29
CA LEU A 137 -2.64 0.95 -3.16
C LEU A 137 -1.69 1.15 -4.34
N VAL A 138 -0.39 0.89 -4.16
CA VAL A 138 0.62 1.07 -5.21
C VAL A 138 0.74 -0.14 -6.13
N THR A 139 0.60 -1.35 -5.59
CA THR A 139 0.95 -2.61 -6.27
C THR A 139 -0.25 -3.38 -6.83
N THR A 140 -1.44 -3.21 -6.25
CA THR A 140 -2.63 -4.01 -6.61
C THR A 140 -3.74 -3.20 -7.26
N ARG A 141 -3.62 -1.86 -7.31
CA ARG A 141 -4.63 -0.97 -7.88
C ARG A 141 -4.17 -0.41 -9.22
N ALA A 142 -5.13 -0.27 -10.13
CA ALA A 142 -4.90 0.47 -11.37
C ALA A 142 -4.62 1.95 -11.06
N ARG A 143 -3.85 2.60 -11.93
CA ARG A 143 -3.49 4.01 -11.82
C ARG A 143 -4.22 4.82 -12.88
N PHE A 144 -5.02 5.78 -12.44
CA PHE A 144 -5.82 6.66 -13.29
C PHE A 144 -5.34 8.12 -13.21
N GLU A 145 -6.01 9.02 -13.94
CA GLU A 145 -5.60 10.40 -14.16
C GLU A 145 -5.90 11.30 -12.96
N HIS A 146 -7.07 11.16 -12.32
CA HIS A 146 -7.37 11.90 -11.09
C HIS A 146 -6.66 11.21 -9.94
N ARG A 147 -5.68 11.87 -9.31
CA ARG A 147 -4.83 11.29 -8.27
C ARG A 147 -4.85 12.11 -7.01
N ALA A 148 -4.68 11.44 -5.89
CA ALA A 148 -4.39 12.06 -4.60
C ALA A 148 -3.33 11.26 -3.83
N ALA A 149 -2.54 11.95 -3.02
CA ALA A 149 -1.64 11.40 -2.04
C ALA A 149 -2.03 11.93 -0.65
N VAL A 150 -2.18 11.02 0.31
CA VAL A 150 -2.41 11.34 1.73
C VAL A 150 -1.17 10.92 2.52
N LEU A 151 -0.50 11.89 3.16
CA LEU A 151 0.83 11.75 3.78
C LEU A 151 0.75 11.68 5.31
N GLY A 152 0.02 10.69 5.82
CA GLY A 152 -0.27 10.54 7.25
C GLY A 152 -1.60 11.18 7.67
N ALA A 153 -1.94 11.06 8.95
CA ALA A 153 -3.24 11.45 9.50
C ALA A 153 -4.43 10.97 8.63
N PHE A 154 -4.39 9.68 8.24
CA PHE A 154 -5.22 9.16 7.14
C PHE A 154 -6.72 9.39 7.31
N GLY A 155 -7.25 9.30 8.54
CA GLY A 155 -8.67 9.56 8.80
C GLY A 155 -9.09 10.98 8.42
N THR A 156 -8.33 12.00 8.85
CA THR A 156 -8.63 13.39 8.53
C THR A 156 -8.37 13.69 7.05
N GLY A 157 -7.25 13.19 6.50
CA GLY A 157 -6.90 13.39 5.10
C GLY A 157 -7.89 12.76 4.12
N LEU A 158 -8.35 11.54 4.38
CA LEU A 158 -9.37 10.86 3.57
C LEU A 158 -10.75 11.51 3.70
N SER A 159 -11.12 11.95 4.91
CA SER A 159 -12.37 12.67 5.12
C SER A 159 -12.40 13.97 4.31
N ALA A 160 -11.34 14.79 4.38
CA ALA A 160 -11.23 16.00 3.59
C ALA A 160 -11.22 15.72 2.08
N LEU A 161 -10.47 14.70 1.64
CA LEU A 161 -10.45 14.28 0.24
C LEU A 161 -11.85 13.86 -0.24
N ALA A 162 -12.58 13.07 0.56
CA ALA A 162 -13.95 12.66 0.25
C ALA A 162 -14.93 13.84 0.18
N ALA A 163 -14.73 14.88 1.01
CA ALA A 163 -15.50 16.11 0.96
C ALA A 163 -15.09 17.05 -0.21
N GLY A 164 -13.93 16.81 -0.83
CA GLY A 164 -13.35 17.72 -1.83
C GLY A 164 -12.77 18.99 -1.21
N GLU A 165 -12.36 18.93 0.06
CA GLU A 165 -11.82 20.04 0.82
C GLU A 165 -10.28 19.98 0.90
N PRO A 166 -9.58 21.13 0.96
CA PRO A 166 -8.15 21.15 1.17
C PRO A 166 -7.80 20.70 2.61
N ALA A 167 -6.74 19.91 2.75
CA ALA A 167 -6.21 19.51 4.04
C ALA A 167 -4.68 19.41 4.02
N GLY A 168 -4.06 19.66 5.18
CA GLY A 168 -2.63 19.44 5.36
C GLY A 168 -2.29 17.97 5.12
N GLY A 169 -1.19 17.71 4.39
CA GLY A 169 -0.78 16.36 4.04
C GLY A 169 -1.61 15.69 2.93
N VAL A 170 -2.55 16.41 2.30
CA VAL A 170 -3.28 15.93 1.12
C VAL A 170 -2.86 16.72 -0.11
N VAL A 171 -2.37 16.01 -1.13
CA VAL A 171 -2.05 16.59 -2.44
C VAL A 171 -2.91 15.89 -3.47
N SER A 172 -3.66 16.65 -4.27
CA SER A 172 -4.52 16.10 -5.33
C SER A 172 -4.34 16.86 -6.63
N GLY A 173 -4.65 16.18 -7.74
CA GLY A 173 -4.54 16.78 -9.07
C GLY A 173 -4.93 15.81 -10.17
N VAL A 174 -4.88 16.30 -11.41
CA VAL A 174 -5.08 15.48 -12.62
C VAL A 174 -3.73 15.28 -13.29
N ALA A 175 -3.28 14.04 -13.35
CA ALA A 175 -2.04 13.68 -14.01
C ALA A 175 -2.19 13.79 -15.53
N GLY A 176 -1.29 14.54 -16.16
CA GLY A 176 -1.11 14.59 -17.60
C GLY A 176 0.06 13.74 -18.08
N PRO A 177 0.40 13.80 -19.38
CA PRO A 177 1.63 13.22 -19.91
C PRO A 177 2.85 13.76 -19.16
N VAL A 178 3.72 12.86 -18.70
CA VAL A 178 4.97 13.24 -18.04
C VAL A 178 6.01 13.53 -19.12
N GLY A 179 6.51 14.77 -19.14
CA GLY A 179 7.61 15.17 -20.01
C GLY A 179 8.97 14.74 -19.48
N ARG A 180 10.04 15.31 -20.04
CA ARG A 180 11.40 15.13 -19.51
C ARG A 180 11.57 15.89 -18.19
N THR A 181 12.01 15.22 -17.13
CA THR A 181 12.29 15.82 -15.83
C THR A 181 13.58 16.66 -15.87
N VAL A 182 13.60 17.80 -15.19
CA VAL A 182 14.79 18.64 -15.01
C VAL A 182 15.01 18.86 -13.52
N PHE A 183 16.24 18.65 -13.03
CA PHE A 183 16.61 19.04 -11.66
C PHE A 183 17.16 20.47 -11.68
N VAL A 184 16.63 21.30 -10.78
CA VAL A 184 17.00 22.71 -10.63
C VAL A 184 17.72 22.88 -9.29
N PHE A 185 18.96 23.36 -9.34
CA PHE A 185 19.86 23.52 -8.20
C PHE A 185 20.06 25.00 -7.91
N PRO A 186 19.23 25.63 -7.07
CA PRO A 186 19.33 27.07 -6.81
C PRO A 186 20.66 27.43 -6.12
N GLY A 187 21.13 28.64 -6.38
CA GLY A 187 22.26 29.22 -5.66
C GLY A 187 21.92 29.61 -4.21
N GLN A 188 22.73 30.49 -3.64
CA GLN A 188 22.58 30.96 -2.26
C GLN A 188 21.25 31.71 -2.04
N GLY A 189 20.59 31.45 -0.92
CA GLY A 189 19.36 32.12 -0.48
C GLY A 189 18.26 31.19 0.03
N ALA A 190 18.35 29.88 -0.25
CA ALA A 190 17.35 28.88 0.14
C ALA A 190 17.74 28.06 1.39
N GLN A 191 18.93 28.30 1.96
CA GLN A 191 19.43 27.59 3.14
C GLN A 191 18.69 27.99 4.42
N TRP A 192 18.58 27.04 5.35
CA TRP A 192 18.01 27.25 6.68
C TRP A 192 18.67 26.32 7.70
N LEU A 193 18.64 26.70 8.99
CA LEU A 193 19.29 25.95 10.07
C LEU A 193 18.62 24.59 10.28
N GLY A 194 19.40 23.51 10.21
CA GLY A 194 18.88 22.14 10.34
C GLY A 194 18.40 21.53 9.02
N MET A 195 18.68 22.16 7.88
CA MET A 195 18.38 21.57 6.58
C MET A 195 19.03 20.19 6.43
N GLY A 196 18.23 19.19 6.04
CA GLY A 196 18.70 17.81 5.87
C GLY A 196 18.87 17.00 7.16
N ALA A 197 18.72 17.58 8.36
CA ALA A 197 18.87 16.85 9.62
C ALA A 197 17.93 15.61 9.70
N GLY A 198 16.64 15.81 9.42
CA GLY A 198 15.68 14.70 9.42
C GLY A 198 15.97 13.65 8.35
N LEU A 199 16.59 14.02 7.23
CA LEU A 199 16.97 13.09 6.16
C LEU A 199 18.24 12.30 6.50
N LEU A 200 19.16 12.86 7.29
CA LEU A 200 20.31 12.12 7.83
C LEU A 200 19.86 10.94 8.70
N GLU A 201 18.75 11.09 9.42
CA GLU A 201 18.20 10.05 10.28
C GLU A 201 17.31 9.07 9.51
N SER A 202 16.48 9.57 8.59
CA SER A 202 15.41 8.76 7.96
C SER A 202 15.73 8.23 6.57
N SER A 203 16.79 8.70 5.92
CA SER A 203 17.16 8.30 4.56
C SER A 203 18.60 7.80 4.49
N PRO A 204 18.81 6.47 4.41
CA PRO A 204 20.15 5.89 4.24
C PRO A 204 20.86 6.40 2.96
N VAL A 205 20.10 6.69 1.90
CA VAL A 205 20.63 7.26 0.65
C VAL A 205 21.19 8.66 0.88
N PHE A 206 20.42 9.53 1.55
CA PHE A 206 20.88 10.87 1.88
C PHE A 206 22.12 10.83 2.79
N ALA A 207 22.06 10.02 3.85
CA ALA A 207 23.16 9.87 4.81
C ALA A 207 24.45 9.37 4.13
N SER A 208 24.35 8.42 3.19
CA SER A 208 25.50 7.94 2.42
C SER A 208 26.16 9.04 1.59
N VAL A 209 25.35 9.89 0.92
CA VAL A 209 25.88 10.99 0.12
C VAL A 209 26.54 12.06 0.99
N VAL A 210 25.96 12.37 2.16
CA VAL A 210 26.58 13.30 3.11
C VAL A 210 27.94 12.78 3.58
N ALA A 211 28.02 11.49 3.94
CA ALA A 211 29.27 10.87 4.39
C ALA A 211 30.35 10.89 3.29
N GLU A 212 29.99 10.64 2.03
CA GLU A 212 30.91 10.73 0.90
C GLU A 212 31.43 12.16 0.71
N CYS A 213 30.54 13.16 0.74
CA CYS A 213 30.92 14.56 0.62
C CYS A 213 31.84 14.99 1.77
N GLU A 214 31.49 14.61 3.01
CA GLU A 214 32.28 14.95 4.20
C GLU A 214 33.69 14.34 4.14
N ALA A 215 33.82 13.10 3.67
CA ALA A 215 35.12 12.47 3.47
C ALA A 215 36.00 13.21 2.45
N VAL A 216 35.42 13.68 1.35
CA VAL A 216 36.13 14.49 0.33
C VAL A 216 36.51 15.87 0.89
N MET A 217 35.64 16.46 1.70
CA MET A 217 35.83 17.81 2.26
C MET A 217 36.76 17.83 3.48
N GLY A 218 36.98 16.72 4.17
CA GLY A 218 37.69 16.67 5.46
C GLY A 218 39.13 17.21 5.49
N GLY A 219 39.75 17.47 4.33
CA GLY A 219 41.05 18.16 4.22
C GLY A 219 40.98 19.59 3.65
N LEU A 220 39.79 20.05 3.27
CA LEU A 220 39.54 21.35 2.63
C LEU A 220 38.85 22.35 3.57
N VAL A 221 38.20 21.86 4.61
CA VAL A 221 37.44 22.68 5.58
C VAL A 221 37.85 22.37 7.01
N ASP A 222 37.62 23.33 7.90
CA ASP A 222 37.89 23.26 9.34
C ASP A 222 36.66 22.86 10.18
N TRP A 223 35.59 22.38 9.54
CA TRP A 223 34.30 22.06 10.14
C TRP A 223 33.71 20.74 9.61
N SER A 224 32.72 20.17 10.32
CA SER A 224 32.04 18.92 9.93
C SER A 224 30.72 19.21 9.23
N VAL A 225 30.52 18.61 8.05
CA VAL A 225 29.27 18.73 7.29
C VAL A 225 28.10 18.16 8.09
N THR A 226 28.26 16.96 8.65
CA THR A 226 27.23 16.33 9.48
C THR A 226 26.86 17.21 10.69
N SER A 227 27.85 17.76 11.41
CA SER A 227 27.59 18.63 12.57
C SER A 227 26.85 19.90 12.17
N VAL A 228 27.20 20.51 11.02
CA VAL A 228 26.48 21.65 10.47
C VAL A 228 25.04 21.26 10.17
N LEU A 229 24.79 20.22 9.38
CA LEU A 229 23.43 19.85 8.98
C LEU A 229 22.52 19.47 10.15
N ARG A 230 23.07 18.86 11.22
CA ARG A 230 22.32 18.58 12.46
C ARG A 230 22.00 19.82 13.30
N GLY A 231 22.56 20.98 12.97
CA GLY A 231 22.43 22.19 13.76
C GLY A 231 23.21 22.15 15.08
N GLU A 232 24.20 21.26 15.17
CA GLU A 232 25.07 21.09 16.36
C GLU A 232 26.28 22.04 16.33
N ALA A 233 26.56 22.64 15.17
CA ALA A 233 27.62 23.62 14.99
C ALA A 233 27.29 24.98 15.63
N ASP A 234 28.32 25.76 15.95
CA ASP A 234 28.20 27.13 16.45
C ASP A 234 27.38 28.01 15.48
N ALA A 235 26.50 28.86 16.01
CA ALA A 235 25.71 29.80 15.25
C ALA A 235 26.59 30.74 14.39
N ALA A 236 27.78 31.12 14.89
CA ALA A 236 28.73 31.94 14.13
C ALA A 236 29.25 31.23 12.87
N LEU A 237 29.28 29.89 12.85
CA LEU A 237 29.67 29.10 11.71
C LEU A 237 28.62 29.17 10.58
N TRP A 238 27.35 29.32 10.93
CA TRP A 238 26.25 29.44 9.96
C TRP A 238 26.19 30.79 9.24
N GLU A 239 26.89 31.80 9.74
CA GLU A 239 27.00 33.11 9.07
C GLU A 239 28.11 33.14 7.99
N ARG A 240 29.00 32.14 8.01
CA ARG A 240 30.13 32.01 7.07
C ARG A 240 29.68 31.51 5.70
N VAL A 241 29.94 32.30 4.65
CA VAL A 241 29.62 31.90 3.26
C VAL A 241 30.38 30.65 2.84
N ASP A 242 31.61 30.49 3.30
CA ASP A 242 32.48 29.33 3.08
C ASP A 242 32.02 28.06 3.83
N VAL A 243 30.97 28.17 4.66
CA VAL A 243 30.27 27.04 5.29
C VAL A 243 28.92 26.80 4.63
N LEU A 244 28.15 27.88 4.42
CA LEU A 244 26.83 27.83 3.81
C LEU A 244 26.83 27.24 2.41
N GLN A 245 27.72 27.71 1.52
CA GLN A 245 27.72 27.25 0.13
C GLN A 245 28.06 25.75 0.02
N PRO A 246 29.11 25.22 0.67
CA PRO A 246 29.36 23.78 0.64
C PRO A 246 28.27 22.95 1.33
N ALA A 247 27.72 23.40 2.46
CA ALA A 247 26.62 22.69 3.12
C ALA A 247 25.37 22.62 2.22
N SER A 248 25.01 23.71 1.55
CA SER A 248 23.91 23.73 0.57
C SER A 248 24.18 22.82 -0.63
N PHE A 249 25.42 22.78 -1.13
CA PHE A 249 25.83 21.84 -2.17
C PHE A 249 25.58 20.39 -1.75
N VAL A 250 26.03 19.99 -0.56
CA VAL A 250 25.85 18.63 -0.04
C VAL A 250 24.37 18.27 0.09
N VAL A 251 23.54 19.17 0.62
CA VAL A 251 22.09 18.95 0.71
C VAL A 251 21.47 18.77 -0.68
N MET A 252 21.85 19.62 -1.65
CA MET A 252 21.32 19.54 -3.01
C MET A 252 21.66 18.23 -3.71
N VAL A 253 22.91 17.77 -3.64
CA VAL A 253 23.30 16.48 -4.24
C VAL A 253 22.71 15.29 -3.49
N GLY A 254 22.56 15.39 -2.16
CA GLY A 254 21.86 14.40 -1.35
C GLY A 254 20.38 14.27 -1.74
N LEU A 255 19.68 15.39 -1.92
CA LEU A 255 18.29 15.40 -2.39
C LEU A 255 18.16 14.83 -3.81
N ALA A 256 19.09 15.15 -4.71
CA ALA A 256 19.11 14.58 -6.05
C ALA A 256 19.22 13.05 -6.00
N ALA A 257 20.12 12.51 -5.18
CA ALA A 257 20.27 11.07 -5.00
C ALA A 257 19.01 10.42 -4.40
N VAL A 258 18.35 11.07 -3.44
CA VAL A 258 17.07 10.58 -2.89
C VAL A 258 16.01 10.50 -3.99
N TRP A 259 15.85 11.54 -4.81
CA TRP A 259 14.89 11.51 -5.93
C TRP A 259 15.19 10.37 -6.92
N GLN A 260 16.45 10.18 -7.28
CA GLN A 260 16.88 9.09 -8.16
C GLN A 260 16.63 7.71 -7.54
N SER A 261 16.75 7.57 -6.21
CA SER A 261 16.42 6.31 -5.53
C SER A 261 14.95 5.90 -5.64
N TYR A 262 14.03 6.85 -5.89
CA TYR A 262 12.62 6.61 -6.20
C TYR A 262 12.35 6.49 -7.71
N GLY A 263 13.40 6.40 -8.54
CA GLY A 263 13.33 6.24 -10.00
C GLY A 263 13.08 7.53 -10.77
N VAL A 264 13.20 8.70 -10.13
CA VAL A 264 13.08 9.99 -10.82
C VAL A 264 14.44 10.39 -11.39
N GLU A 265 14.64 10.12 -12.68
CA GLU A 265 15.87 10.46 -13.38
C GLU A 265 15.77 11.81 -14.11
N PRO A 266 16.72 12.74 -13.92
CA PRO A 266 16.76 13.99 -14.65
C PRO A 266 17.23 13.77 -16.09
N ALA A 267 16.52 14.34 -17.05
CA ALA A 267 16.98 14.42 -18.45
C ALA A 267 17.92 15.60 -18.68
N ALA A 268 17.89 16.60 -17.79
CA ALA A 268 18.80 17.73 -17.77
C ALA A 268 18.90 18.27 -16.34
N VAL A 269 19.94 19.07 -16.08
CA VAL A 269 20.14 19.80 -14.83
C VAL A 269 20.42 21.26 -15.13
N VAL A 270 20.05 22.16 -14.23
CA VAL A 270 20.36 23.59 -14.29
C VAL A 270 20.61 24.12 -12.89
N GLY A 271 21.54 25.07 -12.75
CA GLY A 271 21.84 25.77 -11.50
C GLY A 271 22.38 27.17 -11.77
#